data_AF-A0A2P5AEE3-F1
#
_entry.id   AF-A0A2P5AEE3-F1
#
_cell.length_a   1.000
_cell.length_b   1.000
_cell.length_c   1.000
_cell.angle_alpha   90.00
_cell.angle_beta   90.00
_cell.angle_gamma   90.00
#
_symmetry.space_group_name_H-M   'P 1'
#
loop_
_entity.id
_entity.type
_entity.pdbx_description
1 polymer ?
#
loop_
_entity_poly.entity_id
_entity_poly.type
_entity_poly.pdbx_seq_one_letter_code
_entity_poly.pdbx_strand_id
1 'polypeptide(L)'
;MAKGRHTRLYGRKWSTFTLVFSVLFMLSLVLLMLLALGIVSLPVSSDDSTPNDLSSFRRRIVERGGDGLGKRREQWTEVLSWEPRAFIYHNFLSKEECEYLISIAEPHMAKSTVVDSKTGRSKDSRVRTSSGMFLRRGRDKIVRDIEKRIADFTFIPTEHGEGLQVLHYEVGQKYDAHFDYFLDEFNTKNGGQRVATLLMYLSDVEEGGETVFPSAKGNFSSLPYWNELSDCAKQGLAVKPKMGDALLFWSMRPDATLDPSSLHGGCPVIKGNKWSSTKWMHLEEYGV
;
A
#
# COMPACT_ATOMS: atom_id res chain seq x y z
N MET A 1 -43.35 -55.86 -69.34
CA MET A 1 -43.81 -54.46 -69.17
C MET A 1 -44.75 -54.47 -67.97
N ALA A 2 -44.66 -53.70 -66.89
CA ALA A 2 -43.94 -52.48 -66.56
C ALA A 2 -43.49 -52.50 -65.08
N LYS A 3 -42.36 -51.83 -64.76
CA LYS A 3 -41.84 -51.65 -63.38
C LYS A 3 -42.64 -50.56 -62.66
N GLY A 4 -43.23 -50.89 -61.51
CA GLY A 4 -43.81 -49.91 -60.59
C GLY A 4 -42.71 -49.09 -59.89
N ARG A 5 -42.77 -47.76 -60.03
CA ARG A 5 -41.93 -46.81 -59.29
C ARG A 5 -42.55 -46.58 -57.90
N HIS A 6 -41.88 -47.03 -56.85
CA HIS A 6 -42.13 -46.55 -55.49
C HIS A 6 -41.24 -45.32 -55.21
N THR A 7 -41.87 -44.16 -55.07
CA THR A 7 -41.24 -42.92 -54.62
C THR A 7 -40.96 -43.02 -53.12
N ARG A 8 -39.68 -43.12 -52.72
CA ARG A 8 -39.25 -43.00 -51.32
C ARG A 8 -39.32 -41.53 -50.90
N LEU A 9 -40.21 -41.20 -49.95
CA LEU A 9 -40.22 -39.95 -49.21
C LEU A 9 -38.97 -39.88 -48.34
N TYR A 10 -38.04 -38.98 -48.67
CA TYR A 10 -36.85 -38.71 -47.87
C TYR A 10 -37.24 -37.78 -46.70
N GLY A 11 -37.26 -38.31 -45.48
CA GLY A 11 -37.40 -37.51 -44.26
C GLY A 11 -36.21 -36.57 -44.10
N ARG A 12 -36.48 -35.27 -44.10
CA ARG A 12 -35.47 -34.20 -43.96
C ARG A 12 -34.91 -34.22 -42.54
N LYS A 13 -33.75 -34.86 -42.35
CA LYS A 13 -33.00 -34.81 -41.07
C LYS A 13 -32.54 -33.37 -40.81
N TRP A 14 -33.02 -32.77 -39.73
CA TRP A 14 -32.54 -31.46 -39.30
C TRP A 14 -31.13 -31.55 -38.75
N SER A 15 -30.30 -30.58 -39.12
CA SER A 15 -28.97 -30.41 -38.56
C SER A 15 -29.10 -30.15 -37.06
N THR A 16 -28.20 -30.71 -36.26
CA THR A 16 -28.09 -30.48 -34.81
C THR A 16 -28.04 -28.99 -34.48
N PHE A 17 -27.42 -28.17 -35.35
CA PHE A 17 -27.41 -26.72 -35.22
C PHE A 17 -28.81 -26.11 -35.29
N THR A 18 -29.66 -26.56 -36.22
CA THR A 18 -31.04 -26.06 -36.35
C THR A 18 -31.84 -26.36 -35.08
N LEU A 19 -31.61 -27.53 -34.48
CA LEU A 19 -32.24 -27.90 -33.21
C LEU A 19 -31.79 -26.99 -32.06
N VAL A 20 -30.48 -26.74 -31.94
CA VAL A 20 -29.93 -25.85 -30.90
C VAL A 20 -30.46 -24.43 -31.03
N PHE A 21 -30.47 -23.86 -32.24
CA PHE A 21 -31.02 -22.52 -32.46
C PHE A 21 -32.52 -22.46 -32.16
N SER A 22 -33.28 -23.50 -32.51
CA SER A 22 -34.71 -23.55 -32.18
C SER A 22 -34.96 -23.60 -30.66
N VAL A 23 -34.15 -24.34 -29.91
CA VAL A 23 -34.25 -24.40 -28.44
C VAL A 23 -33.90 -23.05 -27.81
N LEU A 24 -32.82 -22.41 -28.24
CA LEU A 24 -32.42 -21.09 -27.75
C LEU A 24 -33.48 -20.02 -28.03
N PHE A 25 -34.09 -20.07 -29.22
CA PHE A 25 -35.18 -19.17 -29.58
C PHE A 25 -36.44 -19.40 -28.74
N MET A 26 -36.79 -20.66 -28.44
CA MET A 26 -37.93 -20.95 -27.56
C MET A 26 -37.65 -20.50 -26.12
N LEU A 27 -36.42 -20.67 -25.62
CA LEU A 27 -36.03 -20.21 -24.28
C LEU A 27 -36.09 -18.67 -24.17
N SER A 28 -35.68 -17.93 -25.21
CA SER A 28 -35.75 -16.46 -25.20
C SER A 28 -37.20 -15.97 -25.22
N LEU A 29 -38.09 -16.61 -25.98
CA LEU A 29 -39.52 -16.29 -25.97
C LEU A 29 -40.18 -16.54 -24.61
N VAL A 30 -39.82 -17.64 -23.93
CA VAL A 30 -40.31 -17.92 -22.58
C VAL A 30 -39.83 -16.86 -21.59
N LEU A 31 -38.55 -16.48 -21.64
CA LEU A 31 -38.02 -15.42 -20.79
C LEU A 31 -38.73 -14.09 -21.01
N LEU A 32 -38.98 -13.71 -22.27
CA LEU A 32 -39.71 -12.48 -22.61
C LEU A 32 -41.15 -12.51 -22.09
N MET A 33 -41.85 -13.65 -22.18
CA MET A 33 -43.17 -13.80 -21.58
C MET A 33 -43.14 -13.68 -20.05
N LEU A 34 -42.16 -14.27 -19.38
CA LEU A 34 -42.03 -14.17 -17.92
C LEU A 34 -41.74 -12.72 -17.46
N LEU A 35 -40.97 -11.97 -18.25
CA LEU A 35 -40.75 -10.53 -18.03
C LEU A 35 -42.03 -9.71 -18.26
N ALA A 36 -42.77 -9.99 -19.35
CA ALA A 36 -44.01 -9.28 -19.68
C ALA A 36 -45.15 -9.55 -18.67
N LEU A 37 -45.17 -10.75 -18.08
CA LEU A 37 -46.11 -11.14 -17.02
C LEU A 37 -45.65 -10.69 -15.61
N GLY A 38 -44.47 -10.07 -15.50
CA GLY A 38 -43.92 -9.59 -14.21
C GLY A 38 -43.53 -10.70 -13.24
N ILE A 39 -43.40 -11.95 -13.72
CA ILE A 39 -43.00 -13.11 -12.90
C ILE A 39 -41.49 -13.07 -12.63
N VAL A 40 -40.73 -12.48 -13.54
CA VAL A 40 -39.29 -12.23 -13.42
C VAL A 40 -39.05 -10.74 -13.66
N SER A 41 -38.21 -10.11 -12.85
CA SER A 41 -37.79 -8.72 -13.03
C SER A 41 -36.33 -8.69 -13.44
N LEU A 42 -35.98 -7.87 -14.45
CA LEU A 42 -34.58 -7.52 -14.67
C LEU A 42 -34.12 -6.64 -13.49
N PRO A 43 -32.87 -6.79 -12.99
CA PRO A 43 -32.32 -5.88 -12.00
C PRO A 43 -32.04 -4.54 -12.68
N VAL A 44 -33.09 -3.74 -12.89
CA VAL A 44 -32.96 -2.32 -13.23
C VAL A 44 -32.77 -1.61 -11.89
N SER A 45 -31.52 -1.28 -11.59
CA SER A 45 -31.22 -0.28 -10.57
C SER A 45 -31.80 1.05 -11.06
N SER A 46 -32.95 1.44 -10.53
CA SER A 46 -33.44 2.82 -10.59
C SER A 46 -32.57 3.65 -9.66
N ASP A 47 -31.34 3.93 -10.08
CA ASP A 47 -30.48 4.91 -9.43
C ASP A 47 -30.90 6.27 -10.01
N ASP A 48 -31.74 7.01 -9.28
CA ASP A 48 -32.18 8.38 -9.59
C ASP A 48 -31.04 9.42 -9.44
N SER A 49 -29.78 8.96 -9.50
CA SER A 49 -28.61 9.81 -9.33
C SER A 49 -28.19 10.40 -10.68
N THR A 50 -27.98 11.71 -10.68
CA THR A 50 -27.44 12.42 -11.84
C THR A 50 -26.06 11.86 -12.19
N PRO A 51 -25.68 11.73 -13.49
CA PRO A 51 -24.43 11.08 -13.90
C PRO A 51 -23.13 11.68 -13.34
N ASN A 52 -23.20 12.83 -12.66
CA ASN A 52 -22.07 13.58 -12.11
C ASN A 52 -22.08 13.70 -10.58
N ASP A 53 -22.95 13.00 -9.86
CA ASP A 53 -22.91 13.02 -8.39
C ASP A 53 -21.81 12.12 -7.82
N LEU A 54 -20.60 12.68 -7.74
CA LEU A 54 -19.43 12.05 -7.13
C LEU A 54 -19.59 11.81 -5.60
N SER A 55 -20.59 12.41 -4.95
CA SER A 55 -20.81 12.21 -3.51
C SER A 55 -21.34 10.80 -3.20
N SER A 56 -22.13 10.24 -4.12
CA SER A 56 -22.62 8.86 -4.05
C SER A 56 -21.48 7.84 -4.19
N PHE A 57 -20.52 8.10 -5.10
CA PHE A 57 -19.29 7.30 -5.25
C PHE A 57 -18.42 7.35 -4.00
N ARG A 58 -18.22 8.55 -3.43
CA ARG A 58 -17.48 8.73 -2.17
C ARG A 58 -18.10 7.92 -1.03
N ARG A 59 -19.42 7.95 -0.87
CA ARG A 59 -20.12 7.22 0.19
C ARG A 59 -20.05 5.69 -0.01
N ARG A 60 -20.16 5.22 -1.26
CA ARG A 60 -20.12 3.78 -1.61
C ARG A 60 -18.73 3.16 -1.42
N ILE A 61 -17.64 3.91 -1.62
CA ILE A 61 -16.25 3.47 -1.31
C ILE A 61 -16.05 3.33 0.20
N VAL A 62 -16.52 4.30 0.99
CA VAL A 62 -16.39 4.29 2.45
C VAL A 62 -17.18 3.14 3.08
N GLU A 63 -18.34 2.77 2.53
CA GLU A 63 -19.19 1.70 3.07
C GLU A 63 -18.80 0.28 2.60
N ARG A 64 -18.11 0.11 1.46
CA ARG A 64 -17.82 -1.24 0.90
C ARG A 64 -16.49 -1.87 1.28
N GLY A 65 -15.59 -1.22 2.03
CA GLY A 65 -14.19 -1.66 2.07
C GLY A 65 -13.51 -1.62 3.42
N GLY A 66 -14.12 -2.16 4.47
CA GLY A 66 -13.44 -2.45 5.73
C GLY A 66 -12.54 -3.69 5.64
N ASP A 67 -11.81 -3.90 4.54
CA ASP A 67 -10.76 -4.92 4.52
C ASP A 67 -9.62 -4.43 5.43
N GLY A 68 -9.39 -5.16 6.52
CA GLY A 68 -8.38 -4.85 7.53
C GLY A 68 -8.92 -4.98 8.95
N LEU A 69 -8.01 -5.05 9.92
CA LEU A 69 -8.37 -5.20 11.33
C LEU A 69 -8.77 -3.84 11.91
N GLY A 70 -9.87 -3.77 12.65
CA GLY A 70 -10.25 -2.56 13.40
C GLY A 70 -10.94 -1.46 12.58
N LYS A 71 -11.26 -0.33 13.25
CA LYS A 71 -11.95 0.81 12.62
C LYS A 71 -10.97 1.95 12.39
N ARG A 72 -10.81 2.35 11.12
CA ARG A 72 -10.04 3.54 10.73
C ARG A 72 -10.91 4.79 10.82
N ARG A 73 -10.29 5.92 11.16
CA ARG A 73 -10.90 7.26 11.03
C ARG A 73 -10.89 7.68 9.56
N GLU A 74 -11.52 8.82 9.25
CA GLU A 74 -11.48 9.37 7.90
C GLU A 74 -10.03 9.61 7.45
N GLN A 75 -9.66 8.99 6.33
CA GLN A 75 -8.32 9.07 5.76
C GLN A 75 -8.19 10.35 4.93
N TRP A 76 -7.06 11.04 5.06
CA TRP A 76 -6.74 12.21 4.26
C TRP A 76 -5.22 12.32 4.07
N THR A 77 -4.81 13.10 3.07
CA THR A 77 -3.40 13.23 2.68
C THR A 77 -2.90 14.65 2.91
N GLU A 78 -1.73 14.78 3.53
CA GLU A 78 -0.99 16.03 3.67
C GLU A 78 0.23 16.01 2.74
N VAL A 79 0.41 17.07 1.94
CA VAL A 79 1.61 17.26 1.12
C VAL A 79 2.64 18.02 1.95
N LEU A 80 3.79 17.39 2.22
CA LEU A 80 4.84 18.01 3.04
C LEU A 80 5.88 18.75 2.19
N SER A 81 6.33 18.12 1.11
CA SER A 81 7.39 18.64 0.25
C SER A 81 7.36 18.01 -1.13
N TRP A 82 7.96 18.72 -2.08
CA TRP A 82 8.26 18.22 -3.42
C TRP A 82 9.74 17.87 -3.60
N GLU A 83 10.62 18.31 -2.70
CA GLU A 83 12.06 18.03 -2.67
C GLU A 83 12.50 17.74 -1.22
N PRO A 84 12.49 16.47 -0.77
CA PRO A 84 12.05 15.30 -1.53
C PRO A 84 10.53 15.28 -1.64
N ARG A 85 10.01 14.51 -2.60
CA ARG A 85 8.56 14.23 -2.64
C ARG A 85 8.18 13.47 -1.39
N ALA A 86 7.42 14.10 -0.50
CA ALA A 86 7.04 13.55 0.79
C ALA A 86 5.58 13.90 1.14
N PHE A 87 4.83 12.89 1.60
CA PHE A 87 3.40 12.97 1.90
C PHE A 87 3.09 12.22 3.19
N ILE A 88 2.14 12.71 3.99
CA ILE A 88 1.57 11.96 5.11
C ILE A 88 0.20 11.46 4.72
N TYR A 89 -0.04 10.16 4.90
CA TYR A 89 -1.37 9.57 4.90
C TYR A 89 -1.85 9.45 6.33
N HIS A 90 -2.79 10.30 6.72
CA HIS A 90 -3.35 10.28 8.05
C HIS A 90 -4.35 9.16 8.22
N ASN A 91 -4.33 8.52 9.40
CA ASN A 91 -5.19 7.37 9.73
C ASN A 91 -5.04 6.21 8.72
N PHE A 92 -3.82 6.01 8.20
CA PHE A 92 -3.50 4.96 7.24
C PHE A 92 -3.70 3.55 7.83
N LEU A 93 -3.22 3.33 9.06
CA LEU A 93 -3.49 2.14 9.85
C LEU A 93 -4.56 2.41 10.91
N SER A 94 -5.34 1.38 11.24
CA SER A 94 -6.14 1.40 12.46
C SER A 94 -5.25 1.23 13.70
N LYS A 95 -5.80 1.55 14.87
CA LYS A 95 -5.12 1.30 16.15
C LYS A 95 -4.83 -0.20 16.32
N GLU A 96 -5.78 -1.04 15.94
CA GLU A 96 -5.70 -2.49 16.05
C GLU A 96 -4.65 -3.08 15.09
N GLU A 97 -4.48 -2.52 13.89
CA GLU A 97 -3.41 -2.91 12.96
C GLU A 97 -2.02 -2.55 13.52
N CYS A 98 -1.88 -1.37 14.12
CA CYS A 98 -0.63 -0.98 14.78
C CYS A 98 -0.28 -1.90 15.95
N GLU A 99 -1.23 -2.14 16.86
CA GLU A 99 -1.05 -3.04 18.01
C GLU A 99 -0.74 -4.48 17.56
N TYR A 100 -1.41 -4.94 16.50
CA TYR A 100 -1.14 -6.25 15.90
C TYR A 100 0.30 -6.37 15.43
N LEU A 101 0.78 -5.42 14.61
CA LEU A 101 2.16 -5.43 14.09
C LEU A 101 3.20 -5.40 15.21
N ILE A 102 2.96 -4.62 16.27
CA ILE A 102 3.83 -4.60 17.46
C ILE A 102 3.84 -5.98 18.13
N SER A 103 2.66 -6.56 18.40
CA SER A 103 2.53 -7.82 19.15
C SER A 103 3.22 -9.02 18.50
N ILE A 104 3.21 -9.09 17.16
CA ILE A 104 3.84 -10.19 16.41
C ILE A 104 5.34 -9.98 16.17
N ALA A 105 5.84 -8.77 16.39
CA ALA A 105 7.24 -8.39 16.19
C ALA A 105 8.02 -8.41 17.51
N GLU A 106 7.44 -7.91 18.59
CA GLU A 106 8.06 -7.72 19.91
C GLU A 106 8.84 -8.95 20.42
N PRO A 107 8.32 -10.20 20.36
CA PRO A 107 9.05 -11.38 20.84
C PRO A 107 10.30 -11.74 20.01
N HIS A 108 10.45 -11.15 18.84
CA HIS A 108 11.47 -11.48 17.85
C HIS A 108 12.42 -10.32 17.54
N MET A 109 12.35 -9.23 18.30
CA MET A 109 13.17 -8.05 18.09
C MET A 109 14.64 -8.35 18.39
N ALA A 110 15.51 -8.03 17.43
CA ALA A 110 16.96 -8.12 17.58
C ALA A 110 17.61 -6.76 17.32
N LYS A 111 18.84 -6.54 17.77
CA LYS A 111 19.57 -5.29 17.49
C LYS A 111 19.63 -5.04 15.98
N SER A 112 19.25 -3.84 15.55
CA SER A 112 19.21 -3.48 14.13
C SER A 112 20.62 -3.38 13.55
N THR A 113 20.77 -3.81 12.31
CA THR A 113 22.00 -3.68 11.53
C THR A 113 21.81 -2.71 10.36
N VAL A 114 22.92 -2.31 9.75
CA VAL A 114 22.92 -1.50 8.51
C VAL A 114 23.64 -2.25 7.40
N VAL A 115 23.32 -1.93 6.14
CA VAL A 115 24.01 -2.45 4.96
C VAL A 115 25.27 -1.63 4.73
N ASP A 116 26.43 -2.29 4.70
CA ASP A 116 27.71 -1.66 4.39
C ASP A 116 27.79 -1.39 2.88
N SER A 117 27.94 -0.12 2.49
CA SER A 117 27.91 0.31 1.09
C SER A 117 29.08 -0.19 0.24
N LYS A 118 30.18 -0.64 0.86
CA LYS A 118 31.35 -1.18 0.14
C LYS A 118 31.24 -2.67 -0.10
N THR A 119 30.64 -3.40 0.83
CA THR A 119 30.61 -4.87 0.85
C THR A 119 29.23 -5.46 0.60
N GLY A 120 28.17 -4.66 0.68
CA GLY A 120 26.77 -5.08 0.58
C GLY A 120 26.30 -5.92 1.78
N ARG A 121 27.10 -6.05 2.84
CA ARG A 121 26.81 -6.95 3.98
C ARG A 121 26.22 -6.22 5.17
N SER A 122 25.43 -6.94 5.95
CA SER A 122 24.90 -6.49 7.24
C SER A 122 26.04 -6.26 8.26
N LYS A 123 26.06 -5.10 8.91
CA LYS A 123 27.08 -4.70 9.89
C LYS A 123 26.43 -4.17 11.17
N ASP A 124 27.02 -4.50 12.33
CA ASP A 124 26.62 -3.90 13.61
C ASP A 124 26.84 -2.38 13.56
N SER A 125 25.85 -1.66 14.06
CA SER A 125 25.68 -0.25 13.76
C SER A 125 25.76 0.57 15.04
N ARG A 126 26.62 1.60 15.01
CA ARG A 126 26.59 2.70 15.99
C ARG A 126 25.69 3.86 15.55
N VAL A 127 25.20 3.80 14.32
CA VAL A 127 24.48 4.89 13.63
C VAL A 127 22.96 4.70 13.68
N ARG A 128 22.51 3.46 13.56
CA ARG A 128 21.20 2.90 13.91
C ARG A 128 21.31 2.12 15.22
N THR A 129 20.57 2.52 16.24
CA THR A 129 20.63 1.91 17.58
C THR A 129 19.32 1.25 18.02
N SER A 130 18.34 1.14 17.13
CA SER A 130 17.05 0.45 17.35
C SER A 130 17.19 -1.07 17.47
N SER A 131 16.12 -1.71 17.94
CA SER A 131 15.84 -3.11 17.63
C SER A 131 14.87 -3.22 16.45
N GLY A 132 14.90 -4.36 15.74
CA GLY A 132 14.08 -4.57 14.56
C GLY A 132 13.88 -6.04 14.21
N MET A 133 12.85 -6.30 13.42
CA MET A 133 12.57 -7.61 12.82
C MET A 133 11.84 -7.45 11.48
N PHE A 134 11.96 -8.45 10.60
CA PHE A 134 11.24 -8.49 9.33
C PHE A 134 10.06 -9.47 9.38
N LEU A 135 8.89 -8.97 9.00
CA LEU A 135 7.72 -9.77 8.65
C LEU A 135 7.82 -10.15 7.18
N ARG A 136 7.64 -11.45 6.87
CA ARG A 136 7.59 -11.89 5.48
C ARG A 136 6.43 -11.23 4.74
N ARG A 137 6.64 -10.91 3.46
CA ARG A 137 5.57 -10.44 2.57
C ARG A 137 4.42 -11.45 2.59
N GLY A 138 3.20 -10.95 2.75
CA GLY A 138 2.00 -11.77 2.81
C GLY A 138 1.93 -12.78 3.97
N ARG A 139 2.63 -12.54 5.09
CA ARG A 139 2.70 -13.44 6.26
C ARG A 139 1.35 -14.00 6.67
N ASP A 140 0.35 -13.13 6.78
CA ASP A 140 -1.00 -13.45 7.22
C ASP A 140 -2.01 -12.49 6.57
N LYS A 141 -3.30 -12.68 6.84
CA LYS A 141 -4.36 -11.85 6.24
C LYS A 141 -4.18 -10.35 6.55
N ILE A 142 -3.82 -10.00 7.79
CA ILE A 142 -3.72 -8.59 8.21
C ILE A 142 -2.54 -7.94 7.51
N VAL A 143 -1.39 -8.61 7.46
CA VAL A 143 -0.21 -8.11 6.72
C VAL A 143 -0.54 -7.93 5.23
N ARG A 144 -1.23 -8.88 4.59
CA ARG A 144 -1.64 -8.75 3.18
C ARG A 144 -2.59 -7.57 2.96
N ASP A 145 -3.55 -7.37 3.85
CA ASP A 145 -4.52 -6.26 3.73
C ASP A 145 -3.80 -4.91 3.86
N ILE A 146 -2.80 -4.82 4.74
CA ILE A 146 -1.92 -3.64 4.85
C ILE A 146 -1.09 -3.48 3.58
N GLU A 147 -0.41 -4.52 3.10
CA GLU A 147 0.44 -4.44 1.90
C GLU A 147 -0.34 -4.12 0.62
N LYS A 148 -1.58 -4.60 0.50
CA LYS A 148 -2.49 -4.21 -0.57
C LYS A 148 -2.85 -2.73 -0.48
N ARG A 149 -3.14 -2.23 0.73
CA ARG A 149 -3.42 -0.80 0.94
C ARG A 149 -2.21 0.07 0.61
N ILE A 150 -1.00 -0.40 0.94
CA ILE A 150 0.23 0.28 0.52
C ILE A 150 0.25 0.41 -1.00
N ALA A 151 0.01 -0.69 -1.73
CA ALA A 151 -0.05 -0.67 -3.19
C ALA A 151 -1.13 0.27 -3.74
N ASP A 152 -2.33 0.28 -3.13
CA ASP A 152 -3.43 1.16 -3.52
C ASP A 152 -3.08 2.66 -3.35
N PHE A 153 -2.28 3.02 -2.33
CA PHE A 153 -1.88 4.41 -2.06
C PHE A 153 -0.65 4.87 -2.83
N THR A 154 0.30 3.96 -3.07
CA THR A 154 1.58 4.28 -3.74
C THR A 154 1.51 4.05 -5.24
N PHE A 155 0.52 3.30 -5.72
CA PHE A 155 0.41 2.78 -7.09
C PHE A 155 1.58 1.88 -7.50
N ILE A 156 2.26 1.27 -6.52
CA ILE A 156 3.34 0.30 -6.73
C ILE A 156 2.81 -1.09 -6.35
N PRO A 157 2.91 -2.12 -7.22
CA PRO A 157 2.42 -3.46 -6.92
C PRO A 157 3.03 -4.05 -5.64
N THR A 158 2.26 -4.87 -4.92
CA THR A 158 2.70 -5.49 -3.66
C THR A 158 3.98 -6.32 -3.83
N GLU A 159 4.15 -6.94 -4.99
CA GLU A 159 5.26 -7.80 -5.37
C GLU A 159 6.60 -7.06 -5.46
N HIS A 160 6.56 -5.74 -5.68
CA HIS A 160 7.75 -4.88 -5.70
C HIS A 160 8.21 -4.51 -4.28
N GLY A 161 7.42 -4.81 -3.26
CA GLY A 161 7.75 -4.48 -1.88
C GLY A 161 8.56 -5.58 -1.19
N GLU A 162 9.56 -5.18 -0.40
CA GLU A 162 10.20 -6.06 0.59
C GLU A 162 9.19 -6.48 1.68
N GLY A 163 9.58 -7.37 2.59
CA GLY A 163 8.80 -7.62 3.82
C GLY A 163 8.68 -6.37 4.69
N LEU A 164 7.64 -6.29 5.53
CA LEU A 164 7.51 -5.19 6.49
C LEU A 164 8.61 -5.27 7.55
N GLN A 165 9.42 -4.22 7.70
CA GLN A 165 10.39 -4.12 8.77
C GLN A 165 9.78 -3.40 9.97
N VAL A 166 9.57 -4.08 11.10
CA VAL A 166 9.13 -3.45 12.36
C VAL A 166 10.35 -3.02 13.17
N LEU A 167 10.29 -1.83 13.76
CA LEU A 167 11.38 -1.19 14.47
C LEU A 167 10.90 -0.61 15.79
N HIS A 168 11.75 -0.72 16.81
CA HIS A 168 11.53 -0.14 18.13
C HIS A 168 12.74 0.70 18.54
N TYR A 169 12.47 1.94 18.97
CA TYR A 169 13.45 2.86 19.53
C TYR A 169 13.05 3.22 20.97
N GLU A 170 13.96 2.91 21.89
CA GLU A 170 13.91 3.36 23.28
C GLU A 170 14.47 4.78 23.42
N VAL A 171 14.32 5.37 24.61
CA VAL A 171 14.90 6.69 24.93
C VAL A 171 16.41 6.73 24.60
N GLY A 172 16.82 7.76 23.87
CA GLY A 172 18.18 7.98 23.39
C GLY A 172 18.54 7.23 22.10
N GLN A 173 17.75 6.22 21.68
CA GLN A 173 18.00 5.52 20.43
C GLN A 173 17.59 6.35 19.22
N LYS A 174 18.33 6.18 18.12
CA LYS A 174 18.22 7.01 16.91
C LYS A 174 18.59 6.24 15.65
N TYR A 175 18.43 6.90 14.51
CA TYR A 175 19.03 6.48 13.25
C TYR A 175 19.63 7.70 12.54
N ASP A 176 20.95 7.73 12.38
CA ASP A 176 21.62 8.80 11.65
C ASP A 176 21.13 8.92 10.20
N ALA A 177 21.34 10.10 9.62
CA ALA A 177 20.88 10.41 8.29
C ALA A 177 21.48 9.46 7.24
N HIS A 178 20.64 8.89 6.40
CA HIS A 178 21.00 7.92 5.37
C HIS A 178 20.03 7.98 4.19
N PHE A 179 20.36 7.22 3.14
CA PHE A 179 19.50 7.01 1.99
C PHE A 179 18.95 5.59 2.03
N ASP A 180 17.70 5.43 1.57
CA ASP A 180 17.11 4.11 1.39
C ASP A 180 17.50 3.46 0.06
N TYR A 181 17.91 4.26 -0.93
CA TYR A 181 18.44 3.74 -2.18
C TYR A 181 19.84 3.14 -1.99
N PHE A 182 20.19 2.19 -2.86
CA PHE A 182 21.49 1.56 -2.91
C PHE A 182 22.48 2.34 -3.78
N LEU A 183 23.74 2.37 -3.36
CA LEU A 183 24.86 2.87 -4.15
C LEU A 183 25.72 1.74 -4.75
N ASP A 184 25.40 0.49 -4.41
CA ASP A 184 26.11 -0.70 -4.86
C ASP A 184 25.26 -1.54 -5.82
N GLU A 185 25.92 -2.23 -6.74
CA GLU A 185 25.24 -3.10 -7.71
C GLU A 185 24.71 -4.40 -7.09
N PHE A 186 25.18 -4.80 -5.91
CA PHE A 186 24.83 -6.09 -5.31
C PHE A 186 23.37 -6.07 -4.84
N ASN A 187 22.99 -5.03 -4.09
CA ASN A 187 21.64 -4.90 -3.54
C ASN A 187 20.59 -4.59 -4.60
N THR A 188 20.96 -3.97 -5.73
CA THR A 188 20.05 -3.72 -6.85
C THR A 188 19.73 -4.98 -7.67
N LYS A 189 20.40 -6.12 -7.44
CA LYS A 189 20.11 -7.36 -8.20
C LYS A 189 18.73 -7.94 -7.90
N ASN A 190 18.16 -7.66 -6.72
CA ASN A 190 16.85 -8.14 -6.33
C ASN A 190 15.84 -6.99 -6.38
N GLY A 191 14.98 -6.96 -7.39
CA GLY A 191 13.97 -5.91 -7.61
C GLY A 191 14.51 -4.58 -8.14
N GLY A 192 15.81 -4.43 -8.40
CA GLY A 192 16.35 -3.13 -8.81
C GLY A 192 16.40 -2.14 -7.64
N GLN A 193 16.30 -0.85 -7.95
CA GLN A 193 16.47 0.22 -6.97
C GLN A 193 15.21 0.42 -6.11
N ARG A 194 15.39 0.81 -4.84
CA ARG A 194 14.30 1.26 -3.97
C ARG A 194 13.82 2.65 -4.41
N VAL A 195 12.60 2.71 -4.97
CA VAL A 195 12.03 3.94 -5.53
C VAL A 195 11.34 4.80 -4.48
N ALA A 196 10.73 4.17 -3.49
CA ALA A 196 9.94 4.82 -2.46
C ALA A 196 9.94 4.01 -1.15
N THR A 197 9.71 4.74 -0.07
CA THR A 197 9.60 4.19 1.28
C THR A 197 8.30 4.65 1.91
N LEU A 198 7.55 3.72 2.47
CA LEU A 198 6.43 4.03 3.35
C LEU A 198 6.82 3.70 4.80
N LEU A 199 6.93 4.72 5.63
CA LEU A 199 7.20 4.61 7.06
C LEU A 199 5.90 4.81 7.84
N MET A 200 5.35 3.74 8.39
CA MET A 200 4.14 3.74 9.20
C MET A 200 4.51 3.89 10.68
N TYR A 201 3.88 4.84 11.37
CA TYR A 201 4.07 5.05 12.80
C TYR A 201 3.09 4.18 13.60
N LEU A 202 3.63 3.28 14.42
CA LEU A 202 2.82 2.32 15.18
C LEU A 202 2.56 2.79 16.62
N SER A 203 3.22 3.86 17.07
CA SER A 203 2.98 4.51 18.36
C SER A 203 3.06 6.03 18.24
N ASP A 204 2.38 6.72 19.16
CA ASP A 204 2.63 8.13 19.43
C ASP A 204 3.94 8.26 20.22
N VAL A 205 4.71 9.32 19.96
CA VAL A 205 5.94 9.62 20.70
C VAL A 205 5.77 10.97 21.40
N GLU A 206 6.01 11.00 22.71
CA GLU A 206 5.77 12.19 23.53
C GLU A 206 6.77 13.31 23.20
N GLU A 207 8.05 12.98 23.06
CA GLU A 207 9.10 13.94 22.72
C GLU A 207 10.23 13.28 21.92
N GLY A 208 10.70 13.95 20.88
CA GLY A 208 11.71 13.43 19.97
C GLY A 208 11.17 12.38 18.99
N GLY A 209 12.06 11.53 18.49
CA GLY A 209 11.68 10.42 17.59
C GLY A 209 11.23 10.84 16.20
N GLU A 210 11.34 12.11 15.81
CA GLU A 210 10.90 12.62 14.52
C GLU A 210 11.65 11.94 13.36
N THR A 211 10.99 11.88 12.20
CA THR A 211 11.68 11.56 10.95
C THR A 211 12.09 12.87 10.29
N VAL A 212 13.40 13.10 10.15
CA VAL A 212 13.96 14.37 9.67
C VAL A 212 14.59 14.21 8.29
N PHE A 213 14.37 15.18 7.40
CA PHE A 213 14.98 15.29 6.08
C PHE A 213 15.88 16.54 6.05
N PRO A 214 17.15 16.44 6.48
CA PRO A 214 18.05 17.59 6.57
C PRO A 214 18.39 18.24 5.22
N SER A 215 18.20 17.52 4.11
CA SER A 215 18.48 18.04 2.75
C SER A 215 17.23 18.54 2.01
N ALA A 216 16.06 18.51 2.65
CA ALA A 216 14.81 18.98 2.07
C ALA A 216 14.88 20.48 1.74
N LYS A 217 14.20 20.90 0.67
CA LYS A 217 14.13 22.30 0.23
C LYS A 217 12.83 22.93 0.74
N GLY A 218 12.96 24.01 1.51
CA GLY A 218 11.79 24.75 2.01
C GLY A 218 12.15 25.57 3.24
N ASN A 219 11.26 26.52 3.58
CA ASN A 219 11.36 27.25 4.84
C ASN A 219 10.55 26.53 5.92
N PHE A 220 11.13 25.52 6.56
CA PHE A 220 10.41 24.72 7.56
C PHE A 220 10.29 25.41 8.92
N SER A 221 11.08 26.48 9.15
CA SER A 221 11.01 27.26 10.39
C SER A 221 9.70 28.05 10.55
N SER A 222 8.91 28.20 9.47
CA SER A 222 7.59 28.83 9.53
C SER A 222 6.45 27.86 9.85
N LEU A 223 6.73 26.57 10.07
CA LEU A 223 5.69 25.60 10.42
C LEU A 223 5.12 25.90 11.81
N PRO A 224 3.79 25.84 12.02
CA PRO A 224 3.16 26.19 13.30
C PRO A 224 3.70 25.39 14.50
N TYR A 225 4.09 24.13 14.26
CA TYR A 225 4.61 23.20 15.26
C TYR A 225 6.14 23.21 15.39
N TRP A 226 6.84 24.12 14.71
CA TRP A 226 8.31 24.18 14.70
C TRP A 226 8.93 24.26 16.09
N ASN A 227 8.32 25.04 16.98
CA ASN A 227 8.82 25.24 18.35
C ASN A 227 8.69 24.00 19.22
N GLU A 228 7.82 23.06 18.84
CA GLU A 228 7.61 21.81 19.55
C GLU A 228 8.51 20.67 19.03
N LEU A 229 9.35 20.92 18.02
CA LEU A 229 10.28 19.95 17.46
C LEU A 229 11.57 19.90 18.30
N SER A 230 12.17 18.71 18.36
CA SER A 230 13.50 18.52 18.92
C SER A 230 14.57 19.31 18.14
N ASP A 231 15.72 19.57 18.76
CA ASP A 231 16.85 20.23 18.08
C ASP A 231 17.37 19.44 16.88
N CYS A 232 17.24 18.10 16.93
CA CYS A 232 17.52 17.24 15.78
C CYS A 232 16.53 17.50 14.63
N ALA A 233 15.23 17.56 14.93
CA ALA A 233 14.19 17.76 13.94
C ALA A 233 14.25 19.13 13.26
N LYS A 234 14.75 20.15 13.96
CA LYS A 234 14.97 21.50 13.41
C LYS A 234 16.08 21.60 12.35
N GLN A 235 16.75 20.50 12.02
CA GLN A 235 17.76 20.47 10.94
C GLN A 235 17.17 20.44 9.53
N GLY A 236 15.85 20.23 9.38
CA GLY A 236 15.19 20.21 8.08
C GLY A 236 13.68 20.05 8.18
N LEU A 237 13.07 19.48 7.14
CA LEU A 237 11.68 19.03 7.21
C LEU A 237 11.60 17.88 8.22
N ALA A 238 10.65 17.93 9.15
CA ALA A 238 10.50 16.87 10.13
C ALA A 238 9.03 16.47 10.34
N VAL A 239 8.84 15.17 10.61
CA VAL A 239 7.53 14.55 10.85
C VAL A 239 7.53 13.92 12.23
N LYS A 240 6.61 14.35 13.10
CA LYS A 240 6.39 13.76 14.41
C LYS A 240 5.69 12.39 14.26
N PRO A 241 6.12 11.35 14.98
CA PRO A 241 5.44 10.06 14.97
C PRO A 241 4.06 10.17 15.61
N LYS A 242 3.03 9.79 14.84
CA LYS A 242 1.65 9.73 15.31
C LYS A 242 1.04 8.40 14.92
N MET A 243 0.53 7.67 15.90
CA MET A 243 0.03 6.31 15.70
C MET A 243 -1.02 6.27 14.59
N GLY A 244 -0.80 5.39 13.62
CA GLY A 244 -1.70 5.18 12.48
C GLY A 244 -1.37 6.04 11.25
N ASP A 245 -0.55 7.08 11.38
CA ASP A 245 -0.11 7.87 10.23
C ASP A 245 1.03 7.15 9.48
N ALA A 246 1.10 7.36 8.17
CA ALA A 246 2.15 6.80 7.32
C ALA A 246 2.81 7.90 6.46
N LEU A 247 4.14 8.01 6.56
CA LEU A 247 4.96 8.92 5.78
C LEU A 247 5.45 8.20 4.52
N LEU A 248 4.99 8.64 3.35
CA LEU A 248 5.52 8.24 2.05
C LEU A 248 6.57 9.25 1.60
N PHE A 249 7.75 8.77 1.24
CA PHE A 249 8.74 9.60 0.56
C PHE A 249 9.46 8.84 -0.55
N TRP A 250 9.92 9.58 -1.56
CA TRP A 250 10.54 9.01 -2.74
C TRP A 250 12.06 9.15 -2.68
N SER A 251 12.75 8.03 -2.93
CA SER A 251 14.21 7.95 -3.02
C SER A 251 14.71 8.33 -4.42
N MET A 252 13.80 8.40 -5.40
CA MET A 252 14.08 8.71 -6.80
C MET A 252 13.13 9.78 -7.33
N ARG A 253 13.63 10.57 -8.27
CA ARG A 253 12.87 11.55 -9.04
C ARG A 253 12.04 10.86 -10.14
N PRO A 254 11.03 11.55 -10.71
CA PRO A 254 10.24 10.99 -11.81
C PRO A 254 11.03 10.61 -13.07
N ASP A 255 12.22 11.20 -13.26
CA ASP A 255 13.16 10.86 -14.34
C ASP A 255 14.06 9.65 -14.01
N ALA A 256 13.74 8.92 -12.94
CA ALA A 256 14.49 7.78 -12.41
C ALA A 256 15.93 8.10 -11.94
N THR A 257 16.28 9.37 -11.74
CA THR A 257 17.52 9.73 -11.04
C THR A 257 17.34 9.62 -9.53
N LEU A 258 18.42 9.30 -8.80
CA LEU A 258 18.41 9.32 -7.33
C LEU A 258 18.12 10.75 -6.84
N ASP A 259 17.38 10.89 -5.74
CA ASP A 259 17.06 12.18 -5.15
C ASP A 259 17.90 12.45 -3.88
N PRO A 260 18.96 13.27 -3.94
CA PRO A 260 19.79 13.56 -2.76
C PRO A 260 19.02 14.30 -1.66
N SER A 261 17.88 14.92 -1.97
CA SER A 261 17.04 15.57 -0.96
C SER A 261 16.30 14.56 -0.08
N SER A 262 16.24 13.27 -0.48
CA SER A 262 15.63 12.18 0.29
C SER A 262 16.51 11.66 1.44
N LEU A 263 17.65 12.30 1.71
CA LEU A 263 18.47 12.02 2.89
C LEU A 263 17.60 12.20 4.12
N HIS A 264 17.47 11.15 4.93
CA HIS A 264 16.57 11.17 6.07
C HIS A 264 17.12 10.40 7.26
N GLY A 265 16.65 10.70 8.46
CA GLY A 265 17.06 10.04 9.69
C GLY A 265 15.94 9.98 10.72
N GLY A 266 16.15 9.18 11.76
CA GLY A 266 15.31 9.12 12.94
C GLY A 266 15.97 9.88 14.09
N CYS A 267 15.37 10.99 14.51
CA CYS A 267 15.84 11.74 15.66
C CYS A 267 15.77 10.90 16.94
N PRO A 268 16.64 11.18 17.94
CA PRO A 268 16.61 10.48 19.21
C PRO A 268 15.23 10.57 19.86
N VAL A 269 14.74 9.46 20.41
CA VAL A 269 13.57 9.50 21.30
C VAL A 269 14.00 10.17 22.60
N ILE A 270 13.31 11.23 23.00
CA ILE A 270 13.60 11.94 24.26
C ILE A 270 12.67 11.44 25.36
N LYS A 271 11.39 11.23 25.03
CA LYS A 271 10.38 10.73 25.96
C LYS A 271 9.37 9.81 25.25
N GLY A 272 9.03 8.70 25.91
CA GLY A 272 8.15 7.66 25.36
C GLY A 272 8.93 6.56 24.64
N ASN A 273 8.26 5.86 23.71
CA ASN A 273 8.84 4.78 22.91
C ASN A 273 8.32 4.87 21.48
N LYS A 274 9.20 4.71 20.49
CA LYS A 274 8.84 4.79 19.08
C LYS A 274 8.77 3.40 18.47
N TRP A 275 7.58 3.02 18.03
CA TRP A 275 7.37 1.87 17.15
C TRP A 275 7.06 2.35 15.74
N SER A 276 7.66 1.70 14.75
CA SER A 276 7.41 2.01 13.34
C SER A 276 7.49 0.75 12.49
N SER A 277 6.83 0.75 11.33
CA SER A 277 6.97 -0.28 10.30
C SER A 277 7.34 0.35 8.98
N THR A 278 8.42 -0.12 8.37
CA THR A 278 8.93 0.37 7.08
C THR A 278 8.60 -0.64 5.99
N LYS A 279 8.10 -0.13 4.86
CA LYS A 279 7.96 -0.87 3.60
C LYS A 279 8.82 -0.18 2.54
N TRP A 280 9.88 -0.87 2.10
CA TRP A 280 10.65 -0.45 0.94
C TRP A 280 10.03 -1.04 -0.33
N MET A 281 9.92 -0.19 -1.36
CA MET A 281 9.32 -0.53 -2.64
C MET A 281 10.35 -0.36 -3.75
N HIS A 282 10.44 -1.37 -4.60
CA HIS A 282 11.44 -1.46 -5.65
C HIS A 282 10.88 -1.09 -7.04
N LEU A 283 11.78 -0.80 -7.97
CA LEU A 283 11.44 -0.52 -9.36
C LEU A 283 10.85 -1.75 -10.07
N GLU A 284 11.37 -2.94 -9.77
CA GLU A 284 10.96 -4.23 -10.31
C GLU A 284 10.44 -5.15 -9.21
N GLU A 285 9.91 -6.32 -9.60
CA GLU A 285 9.46 -7.35 -8.66
C GLU A 285 10.59 -7.78 -7.72
N TYR A 286 10.31 -7.76 -6.42
CA TYR A 286 11.26 -8.15 -5.38
C TYR A 286 11.08 -9.62 -5.01
N GLY A 287 12.12 -10.42 -5.20
CA GLY A 287 12.16 -11.83 -4.80
C GLY A 287 12.24 -11.97 -3.28
N VAL A 288 11.34 -12.78 -2.71
CA VAL A 288 11.24 -13.09 -1.26
C VAL A 288 11.76 -14.47 -0.92
#